data_AF-A0A7C1KHY7-F1
#
_entry.id   AF-A0A7C1KHY7-F1
#
_cell.length_a   1.000
_cell.length_b   1.000
_cell.length_c   1.000
_cell.angle_alpha   90.00
_cell.angle_beta   90.00
_cell.angle_gamma   90.00
#
_symmetry.space_group_name_H-M   'P 1'
#
loop_
_entity.id
_entity.type
_entity.pdbx_description
1 polymer ?
#
loop_
_entity_poly.entity_id
_entity_poly.type
_entity_poly.pdbx_seq_one_letter_code
_entity_poly.pdbx_strand_id
1 'polypeptide(L)'
;SPYGLTKLAGEHLCRVYSETYGLPVVVLRYFSVYGPRQRPDMGYYQFVEALLTGRPIRLTGDGLQVRGNTFVADCVEATVRAAEALPGETFNVGGGELATIREVIRLLERLTGQRAVIEHLPPRPGDQVATGADVSKLTRHTGWTPRTPLAEGLAQQVAWQRALLEKALPLRKAG
;
A
#
# COMPACT_ATOMS: atom_id res chain seq x y z
N SER A 1 5.23 16.43 -4.92
CA SER A 1 5.25 15.86 -6.28
C SER A 1 4.03 16.36 -7.06
N PRO A 2 4.06 16.37 -8.40
CA PRO A 2 2.88 16.71 -9.21
C PRO A 2 1.65 15.87 -8.86
N TYR A 3 1.83 14.57 -8.59
CA TYR A 3 0.77 13.68 -8.10
C TYR A 3 0.13 14.16 -6.80
N GLY A 4 0.94 14.55 -5.81
CA GLY A 4 0.42 15.03 -4.52
C GLY A 4 -0.41 16.32 -4.67
N LEU A 5 0.06 17.24 -5.53
CA LEU A 5 -0.66 18.48 -5.81
C LEU A 5 -2.02 18.22 -6.47
N THR A 6 -2.10 17.32 -7.46
CA THR A 6 -3.37 17.03 -8.13
C THR A 6 -4.37 16.33 -7.22
N LYS A 7 -3.91 15.51 -6.26
CA LYS A 7 -4.78 14.92 -5.22
C LYS A 7 -5.28 15.95 -4.22
N LEU A 8 -4.43 16.90 -3.81
CA LEU A 8 -4.85 18.00 -2.94
C LEU A 8 -5.87 18.91 -3.64
N ALA A 9 -5.67 19.23 -4.92
CA ALA A 9 -6.64 20.00 -5.70
C ALA A 9 -8.01 19.30 -5.80
N GLY A 10 -8.01 17.97 -5.97
CA GLY A 10 -9.25 17.18 -5.93
C GLY A 10 -9.96 17.25 -4.57
N GLU A 11 -9.22 17.18 -3.46
CA GLU A 11 -9.79 17.36 -2.12
C GLU A 11 -10.43 18.75 -1.95
N HIS A 12 -9.76 19.82 -2.42
CA HIS A 12 -10.34 21.17 -2.40
C HIS A 12 -11.60 21.29 -3.26
N LEU A 13 -11.62 20.66 -4.43
CA LEU A 13 -12.80 20.65 -5.29
C LEU A 13 -14.00 20.00 -4.58
N CYS A 14 -13.79 18.85 -3.94
CA CYS A 14 -14.83 18.18 -3.16
C CYS A 14 -15.35 19.08 -2.03
N ARG A 15 -14.46 19.78 -1.32
CA ARG A 15 -14.84 20.71 -0.26
C ARG A 15 -15.68 21.87 -0.78
N VAL A 16 -15.26 22.52 -1.87
CA VAL A 16 -16.01 23.62 -2.49
C VAL A 16 -17.43 23.18 -2.87
N TYR A 17 -17.57 21.98 -3.44
CA TYR A 17 -18.89 21.46 -3.79
C TYR A 17 -19.76 21.10 -2.59
N SER A 18 -19.16 20.62 -1.50
CA SER A 18 -19.87 20.39 -0.24
C SER A 18 -20.38 21.70 0.37
N GLU A 19 -19.51 22.72 0.47
CA GLU A 19 -19.84 24.03 1.05
C GLU A 19 -20.84 24.84 0.20
N THR A 20 -20.75 24.74 -1.14
CA THR A 20 -21.57 25.54 -2.06
C THR A 20 -22.92 24.88 -2.37
N TYR A 21 -22.94 23.55 -2.51
CA TYR A 21 -24.11 22.81 -3.02
C TYR A 21 -24.66 21.77 -2.05
N GLY A 22 -24.09 21.65 -0.84
CA GLY A 22 -24.58 20.71 0.17
C GLY A 22 -24.32 19.24 -0.16
N LEU A 23 -23.36 18.93 -1.05
CA LEU A 23 -23.02 17.54 -1.35
C LEU A 23 -22.44 16.84 -0.11
N PRO A 24 -22.93 15.63 0.25
CA PRO A 24 -22.47 14.90 1.42
C PRO A 24 -21.14 14.20 1.15
N VAL A 25 -20.06 14.97 1.20
CA VAL A 25 -18.70 14.51 0.87
C VAL A 25 -17.98 13.99 2.12
N VAL A 26 -17.29 12.86 1.98
CA VAL A 26 -16.26 12.40 2.93
C VAL A 26 -14.97 12.17 2.16
N VAL A 27 -13.83 12.63 2.70
CA VAL A 27 -12.52 12.50 2.08
C VAL A 27 -11.67 11.47 2.84
N LEU A 28 -11.11 10.51 2.10
CA LEU A 28 -10.18 9.53 2.64
C LEU A 28 -8.78 9.71 2.05
N ARG A 29 -7.80 9.84 2.93
CA ARG A 29 -6.37 9.93 2.58
C ARG A 29 -5.71 8.58 2.86
N TYR A 30 -5.46 7.81 1.81
CA TYR A 30 -4.88 6.48 1.93
C TYR A 30 -3.36 6.53 2.08
N PHE A 31 -2.84 5.78 3.05
CA PHE A 31 -1.41 5.59 3.26
C PHE A 31 -1.01 4.19 2.83
N SER A 32 0.03 4.10 1.98
CA SER A 32 0.74 2.88 1.57
C SER A 32 -0.05 1.57 1.67
N VAL A 33 -0.97 1.37 0.72
CA VAL A 33 -1.82 0.18 0.66
C VAL A 33 -1.11 -0.95 -0.09
N TYR A 34 -1.16 -2.15 0.47
CA TYR A 34 -0.59 -3.36 -0.12
C TYR A 34 -1.50 -4.59 0.08
N GLY A 35 -1.19 -5.67 -0.63
CA GLY A 35 -1.97 -6.91 -0.60
C GLY A 35 -2.44 -7.30 -2.01
N PRO A 36 -3.16 -8.44 -2.12
CA PRO A 36 -3.57 -8.99 -3.41
C PRO A 36 -4.16 -7.94 -4.36
N ARG A 37 -3.77 -8.00 -5.65
CA ARG A 37 -4.12 -7.00 -6.69
C ARG A 37 -3.43 -5.65 -6.56
N GLN A 38 -2.39 -5.52 -5.73
CA GLN A 38 -1.52 -4.35 -5.77
C GLN A 38 -1.00 -4.14 -7.20
N ARG A 39 -0.95 -2.87 -7.64
CA ARG A 39 -0.53 -2.55 -9.00
C ARG A 39 0.92 -2.99 -9.27
N PRO A 40 1.25 -3.43 -10.50
CA PRO A 40 2.60 -3.91 -10.83
C PRO A 40 3.74 -2.89 -10.70
N ASP A 41 3.43 -1.59 -10.71
CA ASP A 41 4.40 -0.49 -10.52
C ASP A 41 4.84 -0.31 -9.05
N MET A 42 4.17 -0.97 -8.11
CA MET A 42 4.38 -0.79 -6.67
C MET A 42 5.47 -1.71 -6.11
N GLY A 43 6.18 -1.24 -5.09
CA GLY A 43 7.37 -1.90 -4.56
C GLY A 43 7.16 -3.35 -4.12
N TYR A 44 6.10 -3.66 -3.35
CA TYR A 44 5.93 -5.03 -2.83
C TYR A 44 5.55 -6.02 -3.94
N TYR A 45 4.75 -5.60 -4.92
CA TYR A 45 4.54 -6.37 -6.13
C TYR A 45 5.87 -6.70 -6.82
N GLN A 46 6.71 -5.68 -7.04
CA GLN A 46 8.02 -5.85 -7.71
C GLN A 46 8.96 -6.75 -6.91
N PHE A 47 8.99 -6.63 -5.58
CA PHE A 47 9.84 -7.46 -4.72
C PHE A 47 9.43 -8.92 -4.74
N VAL A 48 8.12 -9.19 -4.62
CA VAL A 48 7.58 -10.56 -4.71
C VAL A 48 7.82 -11.14 -6.09
N GLU A 49 7.57 -10.38 -7.15
CA GLU A 49 7.80 -10.84 -8.53
C GLU A 49 9.28 -11.16 -8.77
N ALA A 50 10.19 -10.30 -8.32
CA ALA A 50 11.63 -10.51 -8.41
C ALA A 50 12.06 -11.80 -7.69
N LEU A 51 11.62 -12.00 -6.44
CA LEU A 51 11.90 -13.22 -5.66
C LEU A 51 11.35 -14.47 -6.33
N LEU A 52 10.10 -14.45 -6.80
CA LEU A 52 9.46 -15.61 -7.43
C LEU A 52 10.03 -15.94 -8.82
N THR A 53 10.67 -14.97 -9.49
CA THR A 53 11.23 -15.14 -10.84
C THR A 53 12.76 -15.19 -10.88
N GLY A 54 13.43 -15.14 -9.72
CA GLY A 54 14.90 -15.13 -9.63
C GLY A 54 15.56 -13.89 -10.23
N ARG A 55 14.82 -12.76 -10.34
CA ARG A 55 15.36 -11.49 -10.84
C ARG A 55 15.84 -10.61 -9.68
N PRO A 56 16.81 -9.71 -9.91
CA PRO A 56 17.24 -8.76 -8.89
C PRO A 56 16.11 -7.79 -8.46
N ILE A 57 16.06 -7.47 -7.17
CA ILE A 57 15.27 -6.36 -6.65
C ILE A 57 16.05 -5.06 -6.87
N ARG A 58 15.46 -4.14 -7.63
CA ARG A 58 16.01 -2.80 -7.86
C ARG A 58 15.59 -1.89 -6.71
N LEU A 59 16.49 -1.70 -5.74
CA LEU A 59 16.23 -0.95 -4.51
C LEU A 59 16.78 0.47 -4.61
N THR A 60 15.91 1.47 -4.53
CA THR A 60 16.33 2.87 -4.45
C THR A 60 16.82 3.21 -3.05
N GLY A 61 18.02 3.78 -2.95
CA GLY A 61 18.64 4.10 -1.67
C GLY A 61 19.11 2.86 -0.91
N ASP A 62 19.14 2.97 0.42
CA ASP A 62 19.73 1.97 1.31
C ASP A 62 18.72 1.00 1.93
N GLY A 63 17.41 1.14 1.68
CA GLY A 63 16.39 0.26 2.24
C GLY A 63 15.99 0.56 3.70
N LEU A 64 16.53 1.62 4.31
CA LEU A 64 16.24 2.01 5.69
C LEU A 64 15.00 2.90 5.83
N GLN A 65 14.40 3.29 4.70
CA GLN A 65 13.17 4.08 4.71
C GLN A 65 12.01 3.27 5.33
N VAL A 66 11.28 3.92 6.25
CA VAL A 66 10.18 3.32 7.00
C VAL A 66 8.86 3.60 6.28
N ARG A 67 8.03 2.57 6.15
CA ARG A 67 6.68 2.66 5.59
C ARG A 67 5.68 2.12 6.58
N GLY A 68 4.55 2.81 6.72
CA GLY A 68 3.34 2.22 7.29
C GLY A 68 2.72 1.26 6.30
N ASN A 69 2.28 0.10 6.79
CA ASN A 69 1.81 -0.98 5.96
C ASN A 69 0.32 -1.21 6.15
N THR A 70 -0.49 -0.61 5.28
CA THR A 70 -1.95 -0.77 5.34
C THR A 70 -2.38 -1.95 4.48
N PHE A 71 -2.82 -3.04 5.08
CA PHE A 71 -3.31 -4.18 4.31
C PHE A 71 -4.61 -3.81 3.58
N VAL A 72 -4.78 -4.32 2.36
CA VAL A 72 -5.89 -3.94 1.48
C VAL A 72 -7.26 -4.23 2.09
N ALA A 73 -7.42 -5.34 2.83
CA ALA A 73 -8.69 -5.64 3.48
C ALA A 73 -9.01 -4.64 4.61
N ASP A 74 -8.01 -4.24 5.41
CA ASP A 74 -8.18 -3.21 6.43
C ASP A 74 -8.55 -1.86 5.80
N CYS A 75 -7.90 -1.51 4.67
CA CYS A 75 -8.21 -0.30 3.91
C CYS A 75 -9.65 -0.32 3.38
N VAL A 76 -10.11 -1.45 2.83
CA VAL A 76 -11.48 -1.61 2.35
C VAL A 76 -12.48 -1.50 3.51
N GLU A 77 -12.20 -2.13 4.65
CA GLU A 77 -13.05 -2.02 5.85
C GLU A 77 -13.18 -0.55 6.31
N ALA A 78 -12.07 0.20 6.35
CA ALA A 78 -12.09 1.63 6.66
C ALA A 78 -12.96 2.42 5.67
N THR A 79 -12.82 2.15 4.38
CA THR A 79 -13.60 2.83 3.33
C THR A 79 -15.10 2.57 3.50
N VAL A 80 -15.49 1.33 3.77
CA VAL A 80 -16.90 0.96 3.99
C VAL A 80 -17.45 1.66 5.23
N ARG A 81 -16.72 1.63 6.35
CA ARG A 81 -17.16 2.31 7.59
C ARG A 81 -17.26 3.83 7.43
N ALA A 82 -16.37 4.43 6.64
CA ALA A 82 -16.39 5.87 6.39
C ALA A 82 -17.56 6.32 5.50
N ALA A 83 -18.22 5.41 4.78
CA ALA A 83 -19.40 5.74 3.97
C ALA A 83 -20.59 6.22 4.84
N GLU A 84 -20.62 5.85 6.12
CA GLU A 84 -21.62 6.27 7.10
C GLU A 84 -21.19 7.48 7.94
N ALA A 85 -20.00 8.05 7.67
CA ALA A 85 -19.52 9.20 8.41
C ALA A 85 -20.29 10.48 8.07
N LEU A 86 -20.22 11.45 8.98
CA LEU A 86 -20.81 12.78 8.75
C LEU A 86 -20.17 13.44 7.51
N PRO A 87 -20.96 14.14 6.68
CA PRO A 87 -20.43 14.98 5.62
C PRO A 87 -19.41 16.01 6.11
N GLY A 88 -18.43 16.32 5.28
CA GLY A 88 -17.34 17.26 5.55
C GLY A 88 -16.13 16.62 6.23
N GLU A 89 -16.21 15.34 6.61
CA GLU A 89 -15.13 14.67 7.30
C GLU A 89 -13.98 14.26 6.37
N THR A 90 -12.76 14.57 6.81
CA THR A 90 -11.51 14.03 6.23
C THR A 90 -10.86 13.06 7.20
N PHE A 91 -10.54 11.84 6.73
CA PHE A 91 -9.86 10.81 7.51
C PHE A 91 -8.58 10.35 6.85
N ASN A 92 -7.55 10.09 7.66
CA ASN A 92 -6.42 9.26 7.24
C ASN A 92 -6.82 7.78 7.37
N VAL A 93 -6.53 6.99 6.35
CA VAL A 93 -6.68 5.52 6.38
C VAL A 93 -5.29 4.92 6.25
N GLY A 94 -4.85 4.27 7.32
CA GLY A 94 -3.56 3.59 7.37
C GLY A 94 -3.23 3.06 8.76
N GLY A 95 -1.98 3.18 9.18
CA GLY A 95 -1.61 2.90 10.58
C GLY A 95 -1.42 1.42 10.93
N GLY A 96 -1.26 0.53 9.93
CA GLY A 96 -0.71 -0.80 10.18
C GLY A 96 0.77 -0.74 10.59
N GLU A 97 1.39 -1.90 10.80
CA GLU A 97 2.78 -1.99 11.29
C GLU A 97 3.75 -1.11 10.48
N LEU A 98 4.65 -0.43 11.19
CA LEU A 98 5.76 0.29 10.57
C LEU A 98 6.90 -0.70 10.32
N ALA A 99 7.45 -0.70 9.10
CA ALA A 99 8.62 -1.49 8.77
C ALA A 99 9.52 -0.78 7.76
N THR A 100 10.81 -1.02 7.87
CA THR A 100 11.80 -0.68 6.85
C THR A 100 11.63 -1.55 5.61
N ILE A 101 12.09 -1.07 4.46
CA ILE A 101 12.11 -1.89 3.23
C ILE A 101 12.97 -3.14 3.43
N ARG A 102 14.07 -3.06 4.18
CA ARG A 102 14.89 -4.23 4.55
C ARG A 102 14.14 -5.26 5.38
N GLU A 103 13.28 -4.84 6.31
CA GLU A 103 12.45 -5.77 7.09
C GLU A 103 11.41 -6.46 6.21
N VAL A 104 10.78 -5.72 5.31
CA VAL A 104 9.83 -6.29 4.34
C VAL A 104 10.52 -7.30 3.43
N ILE A 105 11.69 -6.98 2.88
CA ILE A 105 12.46 -7.93 2.04
C ILE A 105 12.79 -9.19 2.85
N ARG A 106 13.27 -9.08 4.09
CA ARG A 106 13.55 -10.24 4.95
C ARG A 106 12.31 -11.09 5.23
N LEU A 107 11.14 -10.48 5.39
CA LEU A 107 9.86 -11.20 5.52
C LEU A 107 9.53 -11.95 4.23
N LEU A 108 9.67 -11.30 3.08
CA LEU A 108 9.43 -11.90 1.77
C LEU A 108 10.39 -13.05 1.46
N GLU A 109 11.68 -12.94 1.81
CA GLU A 109 12.64 -14.05 1.69
C GLU A 109 12.16 -15.29 2.46
N ARG A 110 11.69 -15.11 3.71
CA ARG A 110 11.13 -16.21 4.51
C ARG A 110 9.87 -16.81 3.88
N LEU A 111 8.97 -15.97 3.39
CA LEU A 111 7.69 -16.41 2.79
C LEU A 111 7.86 -17.09 1.43
N THR A 112 8.89 -16.71 0.68
CA THR A 112 9.15 -17.26 -0.67
C THR A 112 10.14 -18.42 -0.67
N GLY A 113 10.96 -18.53 0.38
CA GLY A 113 12.09 -19.46 0.44
C GLY A 113 13.27 -19.05 -0.45
N GLN A 114 13.27 -17.83 -0.99
CA GLN A 114 14.27 -17.31 -1.92
C GLN A 114 15.11 -16.21 -1.27
N ARG A 115 16.39 -16.12 -1.63
CA ARG A 115 17.26 -15.01 -1.23
C ARG A 115 17.18 -13.87 -2.22
N ALA A 116 17.04 -12.65 -1.72
CA ALA A 116 16.98 -11.47 -2.56
C ALA A 116 18.37 -11.10 -3.08
N VAL A 117 18.50 -10.94 -4.40
CA VAL A 117 19.65 -10.25 -5.01
C VAL A 117 19.28 -8.78 -5.13
N ILE A 118 20.01 -7.89 -4.48
CA ILE A 118 19.70 -6.45 -4.45
C ILE A 118 20.60 -5.68 -5.42
N GLU A 119 19.98 -4.94 -6.33
CA GLU A 119 20.63 -3.93 -7.17
C GLU A 119 20.29 -2.55 -6.61
N HIS A 120 21.29 -1.85 -6.07
CA HIS A 120 21.09 -0.51 -5.51
C HIS A 120 21.04 0.54 -6.62
N LEU A 121 19.97 1.35 -6.59
CA LEU A 121 19.78 2.52 -7.43
C LEU A 121 19.98 3.81 -6.60
N PRO A 122 20.37 4.92 -7.24
CA PRO A 122 20.46 6.21 -6.56
C PRO A 122 19.14 6.57 -5.84
N PRO A 123 19.23 7.29 -4.69
CA PRO A 123 18.04 7.79 -4.00
C PRO A 123 17.17 8.64 -4.92
N ARG A 124 15.84 8.51 -4.81
CA ARG A 124 14.91 9.36 -5.56
C ARG A 124 14.77 10.71 -4.84
N PRO A 125 14.87 11.85 -5.56
CA PRO A 125 14.59 13.15 -4.97
C PRO A 125 13.18 13.20 -4.38
N GLY A 126 13.08 13.57 -3.10
CA GLY A 126 11.81 13.68 -2.37
C GLY A 126 11.24 12.37 -1.84
N ASP A 127 12.00 11.27 -1.81
CA ASP A 127 11.58 10.07 -1.10
C ASP A 127 11.54 10.32 0.41
N GLN A 128 10.44 9.92 1.06
CA GLN A 128 10.22 10.19 2.47
C GLN A 128 10.97 9.17 3.33
N VAL A 129 11.68 9.66 4.35
CA VAL A 129 12.45 8.82 5.29
C VAL A 129 11.52 7.91 6.09
N ALA A 130 10.41 8.45 6.59
CA ALA A 130 9.40 7.70 7.31
C ALA A 130 8.00 8.17 6.93
N THR A 131 7.07 7.24 6.80
CA THR A 131 5.66 7.52 6.52
C THR A 131 4.78 6.71 7.44
N GLY A 132 3.77 7.34 8.03
CA GLY A 132 2.81 6.72 8.94
C GLY A 132 1.56 7.59 8.99
N ALA A 133 0.42 6.97 9.27
CA ALA A 133 -0.86 7.65 9.36
C ALA A 133 -1.27 7.78 10.83
N ASP A 134 -1.59 8.99 11.28
CA ASP A 134 -2.42 9.14 12.48
C ASP A 134 -3.87 8.89 12.10
N VAL A 135 -4.42 7.77 12.60
CA VAL A 135 -5.79 7.30 12.33
C VAL A 135 -6.75 7.54 13.49
N SER A 136 -6.32 8.26 14.54
CA SER A 136 -7.10 8.49 15.76
C SER A 136 -8.48 9.10 15.48
N LYS A 137 -8.59 9.95 14.46
CA LYS A 137 -9.86 10.54 14.05
C LYS A 137 -10.84 9.49 13.50
N LEU A 138 -10.37 8.61 12.61
CA LEU A 138 -11.18 7.54 12.03
C LEU A 138 -11.60 6.53 13.10
N THR A 139 -10.68 6.14 13.98
CA THR A 139 -10.95 5.24 15.09
C THR A 139 -12.02 5.80 16.02
N ARG A 140 -11.94 7.08 16.41
CA ARG A 140 -12.96 7.71 17.26
C ARG A 140 -14.35 7.74 16.62
N HIS A 141 -14.43 7.91 15.29
CA HIS A 141 -15.71 8.00 14.59
C HIS A 141 -16.35 6.65 14.28
N THR A 142 -15.53 5.62 14.01
CA THR A 142 -16.02 4.37 13.42
C THR A 142 -15.65 3.12 14.21
N GLY A 143 -14.85 3.26 15.26
CA GLY A 143 -14.24 2.13 15.97
C GLY A 143 -13.22 1.34 15.14
N TRP A 144 -12.83 1.84 13.96
CA TRP A 144 -11.90 1.15 13.08
C TRP A 144 -10.46 1.24 13.58
N THR A 145 -9.75 0.11 13.53
CA THR A 145 -8.30 0.03 13.63
C THR A 145 -7.80 -1.01 12.62
N PRO A 146 -6.60 -0.84 12.04
CA PRO A 146 -6.00 -1.88 11.19
C PRO A 146 -5.67 -3.10 12.05
N ARG A 147 -6.00 -4.31 11.58
CA ARG A 147 -5.86 -5.54 12.36
C ARG A 147 -4.94 -6.58 11.73
N THR A 148 -4.58 -6.43 10.46
CA THR A 148 -3.78 -7.43 9.76
C THR A 148 -2.29 -7.26 10.07
N PRO A 149 -1.62 -8.26 10.67
CA PRO A 149 -0.18 -8.21 10.86
C PRO A 149 0.55 -8.16 9.51
N LEU A 150 1.70 -7.48 9.44
CA LEU A 150 2.45 -7.30 8.20
C LEU A 150 2.82 -8.65 7.56
N ALA A 151 3.28 -9.60 8.39
CA ALA A 151 3.66 -10.93 7.93
C ALA A 151 2.48 -11.68 7.27
N GLU A 152 1.27 -11.54 7.81
CA GLU A 152 0.07 -12.18 7.26
C GLU A 152 -0.34 -11.54 5.93
N GLY A 153 -0.38 -10.21 5.86
CA GLY A 153 -0.73 -9.53 4.61
C GLY A 153 0.29 -9.79 3.50
N LEU A 154 1.59 -9.88 3.82
CA LEU A 154 2.63 -10.25 2.85
C LEU A 154 2.49 -11.71 2.40
N ALA A 155 2.11 -12.63 3.29
CA ALA A 155 1.85 -14.02 2.93
C ALA A 155 0.70 -14.12 1.91
N GLN A 156 -0.38 -13.35 2.11
CA GLN A 156 -1.50 -13.29 1.17
C GLN A 156 -1.08 -12.69 -0.18
N GLN A 157 -0.25 -11.64 -0.18
CA GLN A 157 0.31 -11.07 -1.42
C GLN A 157 1.15 -12.10 -2.19
N VAL A 158 2.07 -12.80 -1.51
CA VAL A 158 2.92 -13.84 -2.10
C VAL A 158 2.08 -14.96 -2.69
N ALA A 159 1.09 -15.46 -1.95
CA ALA A 159 0.20 -16.51 -2.41
C ALA A 159 -0.57 -16.09 -3.68
N TRP A 160 -1.09 -14.86 -3.70
CA TRP A 160 -1.79 -14.32 -4.85
C TRP A 160 -0.88 -14.19 -6.09
N GLN A 161 0.33 -13.64 -5.96
CA GLN A 161 1.26 -13.51 -7.09
C GLN A 161 1.78 -14.87 -7.58
N ARG A 162 2.00 -15.84 -6.67
CA ARG A 162 2.36 -17.22 -7.05
C ARG A 162 1.28 -17.85 -7.93
N ALA A 163 0.01 -17.75 -7.52
CA ALA A 163 -1.11 -18.25 -8.29
C ALA A 163 -1.27 -17.55 -9.66
N LEU A 164 -0.94 -16.25 -9.76
CA LEU A 164 -0.91 -15.53 -11.05
C LEU A 164 0.15 -16.08 -11.99
N LEU A 165 1.37 -16.33 -11.49
CA LEU A 165 2.47 -16.87 -12.30
C LEU A 165 2.16 -18.29 -12.77
N GLU A 166 1.63 -19.15 -11.90
CA GLU A 166 1.21 -20.51 -12.24
C GLU A 166 0.15 -20.52 -13.35
N LYS A 167 -0.81 -19.59 -13.33
CA LYS A 167 -1.83 -19.43 -14.38
C LYS A 167 -1.28 -18.87 -15.69
N ALA A 168 -0.13 -18.19 -15.67
CA ALA A 168 0.51 -17.67 -16.88
C ALA A 168 1.38 -18.72 -17.60
N LEU A 169 1.80 -19.79 -16.92
CA LEU A 169 2.62 -20.87 -17.49
C LEU A 169 1.94 -21.76 -18.58
N PRO A 170 0.61 -22.03 -18.60
CA PRO A 170 0.01 -22.95 -19.56
C PRO A 170 -0.04 -22.42 -21.01
N LEU A 171 0.24 -21.14 -21.26
CA LEU A 171 0.18 -20.55 -22.60
C LEU A 171 1.49 -20.63 -23.39
N ARG A 172 2.58 -21.17 -22.82
CA ARG A 172 3.89 -21.27 -23.48
C ARG A 172 4.27 -22.67 -24.00
N LYS A 173 3.40 -23.68 -23.83
CA LYS A 173 3.67 -25.07 -24.27
C LYS A 173 2.71 -25.59 -25.36
N ALA A 174 2.16 -24.68 -26.17
CA ALA A 174 1.45 -25.03 -27.41
C ALA A 174 2.17 -24.34 -28.57
N GLY A 175 3.12 -25.06 -29.18
CA GLY A 175 3.95 -24.60 -30.30
C GLY A 175 5.02 -25.63 -30.59
#